data_AF-A0A1M7PZH9-F1
#
_entry.id   AF-A0A1M7PZH9-F1
#
_cell.length_a   1.000
_cell.length_b   1.000
_cell.length_c   1.000
_cell.angle_alpha   90.00
_cell.angle_beta   90.00
_cell.angle_gamma   90.00
#
_symmetry.space_group_name_H-M   'P 1'
#
loop_
_entity.id
_entity.type
_entity.pdbx_description
1 polymer ?
#
loop_
_entity_poly.entity_id
_entity_poly.type
_entity_poly.pdbx_seq_one_letter_code
_entity_poly.pdbx_strand_id
1 'polypeptide(L)'
;MPTTAFHTRRLVEHRYGRPLEHLQGEVARRRSTDPVLPIVLRRLTDLEQTSEQGRATRATLRSALQDAVADGSAGDDRLRPYIAELMRVEQQERSQAEALWDLLDVRLLLDQPAAARLPLSQQPGRALNDQDVTDAARRAAACLPRLTRDGLRQALRDRGIHISNRRLGAVLQQLRAERTR
;
A
#
# COMPACT_ATOMS: atom_id res chain seq x y z
N MET A 1 9.21 -1.16 17.68
CA MET A 1 9.33 -1.02 16.21
C MET A 1 8.00 -0.56 15.66
N PRO A 2 7.95 0.48 14.81
CA PRO A 2 6.70 0.92 14.19
C PRO A 2 6.16 -0.18 13.25
N THR A 3 4.85 -0.40 13.27
CA THR A 3 4.18 -1.43 12.45
C THR A 3 3.70 -0.86 11.11
N THR A 4 3.37 -1.73 10.16
CA THR A 4 2.74 -1.33 8.89
C THR A 4 1.46 -0.53 9.11
N ALA A 5 0.66 -0.92 10.11
CA ALA A 5 -0.52 -0.18 10.54
C ALA A 5 -0.19 1.25 11.00
N PHE A 6 0.85 1.43 11.81
CA PHE A 6 1.29 2.76 12.26
C PHE A 6 1.69 3.68 11.09
N HIS A 7 2.48 3.15 10.14
CA HIS A 7 2.86 3.92 8.95
C HIS A 7 1.67 4.25 8.06
N THR A 8 0.74 3.32 7.92
CA THR A 8 -0.47 3.51 7.11
C THR A 8 -1.41 4.54 7.74
N ARG A 9 -1.56 4.53 9.07
CA ARG A 9 -2.27 5.57 9.80
C ARG A 9 -1.69 6.96 9.53
N ARG A 10 -0.37 7.12 9.66
CA ARG A 10 0.29 8.40 9.37
C ARG A 10 0.08 8.85 7.93
N LEU A 11 0.05 7.91 6.98
CA LEU A 11 -0.24 8.22 5.58
C LEU A 11 -1.68 8.73 5.41
N VAL A 12 -2.66 8.11 6.07
CA VAL A 12 -4.06 8.58 6.06
C VAL A 12 -4.14 10.00 6.61
N GLU A 13 -3.59 10.24 7.80
CA GLU A 13 -3.58 11.56 8.44
C GLU A 13 -2.94 12.61 7.53
N HIS A 14 -1.80 12.28 6.92
CA HIS A 14 -1.11 13.16 5.97
C HIS A 14 -1.97 13.44 4.71
N ARG A 15 -2.62 12.42 4.13
CA ARG A 15 -3.44 12.58 2.92
C ARG A 15 -4.72 13.39 3.16
N TYR A 16 -5.28 13.30 4.37
CA TYR A 16 -6.45 14.06 4.77
C TYR A 16 -6.11 15.42 5.40
N GLY A 17 -4.84 15.66 5.71
CA GLY A 17 -4.35 16.88 6.35
C GLY A 17 -4.87 17.10 7.77
N ARG A 18 -5.41 16.05 8.41
CA ARG A 18 -6.08 16.12 9.72
C ARG A 18 -5.82 14.84 10.53
N PRO A 19 -5.84 14.92 11.87
CA PRO A 19 -5.73 13.75 12.75
C PRO A 19 -6.86 12.74 12.53
N LEU A 20 -6.57 11.46 12.75
CA LEU A 20 -7.51 10.36 12.52
C LEU A 20 -8.79 10.50 13.36
N GLU A 21 -8.66 11.01 14.59
CA GLU A 21 -9.77 11.21 15.52
C GLU A 21 -10.81 12.18 14.96
N HIS A 22 -10.36 13.22 14.27
CA HIS A 22 -11.25 14.18 13.60
C HIS A 22 -12.00 13.52 12.44
N LEU A 23 -11.30 12.72 11.64
CA LEU A 23 -11.90 12.00 10.50
C LEU A 23 -12.94 10.99 10.96
N GLN A 24 -12.65 10.24 12.02
CA GLN A 24 -13.58 9.33 12.67
C GLN A 24 -14.82 10.06 13.19
N GLY A 25 -14.63 11.22 13.82
CA GLY A 25 -15.72 12.08 14.29
C GLY A 25 -16.62 12.59 13.15
N GLU A 26 -16.06 12.95 12.00
CA GLU A 26 -16.82 13.38 10.82
C GLU A 26 -17.67 12.26 10.24
N VAL A 27 -17.11 11.05 10.10
CA VAL A 27 -17.87 9.89 9.61
C VAL A 27 -18.95 9.46 10.60
N ALA A 28 -18.64 9.41 11.90
CA ALA A 28 -19.60 9.06 12.95
C ALA A 28 -20.79 10.02 12.98
N ARG A 29 -20.55 11.32 12.73
CA ARG A 29 -21.60 12.36 12.66
C ARG A 29 -22.24 12.50 11.28
N ARG A 30 -21.87 11.64 10.30
CA ARG A 30 -22.31 11.71 8.89
C ARG A 30 -22.05 13.07 8.22
N ARG A 31 -20.98 13.75 8.63
CA ARG A 31 -20.57 15.07 8.12
C ARG A 31 -19.53 15.00 7.01
N SER A 32 -18.99 13.81 6.74
CA SER A 32 -18.06 13.61 5.62
C SER A 32 -18.81 13.67 4.29
N THR A 33 -18.41 14.59 3.42
CA THR A 33 -18.82 14.63 2.01
C THR A 33 -17.94 13.72 1.13
N ASP A 34 -16.82 13.23 1.67
CA ASP A 34 -15.94 12.27 0.99
C ASP A 34 -16.53 10.86 1.09
N PRO A 35 -16.94 10.24 -0.04
CA PRO A 35 -17.49 8.88 -0.06
C PRO A 35 -16.43 7.81 0.22
N VAL A 36 -15.14 8.12 0.06
CA VAL A 36 -14.03 7.20 0.26
C VAL A 36 -13.62 7.12 1.72
N LEU A 37 -13.77 8.20 2.49
CA LEU A 37 -13.31 8.29 3.88
C LEU A 37 -13.87 7.16 4.78
N PRO A 38 -15.18 6.83 4.79
CA PRO A 38 -15.68 5.73 5.61
C PRO A 38 -15.05 4.37 5.27
N ILE A 39 -14.72 4.14 3.99
CA ILE A 39 -14.08 2.91 3.53
C ILE A 39 -12.62 2.85 3.98
N VAL A 40 -11.91 3.98 3.88
CA VAL A 40 -10.52 4.12 4.36
C VAL A 40 -10.44 3.84 5.85
N LEU A 41 -11.32 4.44 6.66
CA LEU A 41 -11.31 4.24 8.10
C LEU A 41 -11.59 2.79 8.48
N ARG A 42 -12.58 2.15 7.86
CA ARG A 42 -12.86 0.72 8.08
C ARG A 42 -11.65 -0.16 7.74
N ARG A 43 -11.05 0.06 6.57
CA ARG A 43 -9.86 -0.69 6.11
C ARG A 43 -8.66 -0.46 7.02
N LEU A 44 -8.51 0.74 7.60
CA LEU A 44 -7.45 1.02 8.57
C LEU A 44 -7.66 0.23 9.85
N THR A 45 -8.90 0.14 10.36
CA THR A 45 -9.23 -0.70 11.52
C THR A 45 -8.94 -2.18 11.25
N ASP A 46 -9.32 -2.71 10.08
CA ASP A 46 -9.00 -4.09 9.69
C ASP A 46 -7.47 -4.35 9.70
N LEU A 47 -6.69 -3.37 9.24
CA LEU A 47 -5.22 -3.43 9.22
C LEU A 47 -4.62 -3.37 10.62
N GLU A 48 -5.14 -2.51 11.50
CA GLU A 48 -4.72 -2.42 12.90
C GLU A 48 -4.94 -3.75 13.63
N GLN A 49 -6.11 -4.38 13.45
CA GLN A 49 -6.42 -5.70 14.00
C GLN A 49 -5.48 -6.78 13.47
N THR A 50 -5.21 -6.80 12.16
CA THR A 50 -4.29 -7.77 11.56
C THR A 50 -2.86 -7.56 12.06
N SER A 51 -2.44 -6.32 12.27
CA SER A 51 -1.12 -5.98 12.83
C SER A 51 -0.99 -6.41 14.30
N GLU A 52 -2.06 -6.31 15.08
CA GLU A 52 -2.13 -6.86 16.44
C GLU A 52 -2.09 -8.38 16.45
N GLN A 53 -2.84 -9.05 15.57
CA GLN A 53 -2.76 -10.49 15.37
C GLN A 53 -1.33 -10.91 15.02
N GLY A 54 -0.64 -10.20 14.11
CA GLY A 54 0.74 -10.50 13.76
C GLY A 54 1.71 -10.34 14.93
N ARG A 55 1.47 -9.38 15.83
CA ARG A 55 2.24 -9.25 17.09
C ARG A 55 1.99 -10.44 18.01
N ALA A 56 0.74 -10.86 18.18
CA ALA A 56 0.39 -12.03 18.99
C ALA A 56 1.02 -13.32 18.41
N THR A 57 0.88 -13.57 17.11
CA THR A 57 1.46 -14.75 16.44
C THR A 57 2.98 -14.80 16.58
N ARG A 58 3.69 -13.67 16.48
CA ARG A 58 5.14 -13.60 16.73
C ARG A 58 5.50 -13.92 18.18
N ALA A 59 4.69 -13.49 19.14
CA ALA A 59 4.89 -13.83 20.54
C ALA A 59 4.69 -15.33 20.79
N THR A 60 3.65 -15.92 20.21
CA THR A 60 3.39 -17.37 20.30
C THR A 60 4.50 -18.19 19.65
N LEU A 61 4.95 -17.81 18.44
CA LEU A 61 6.08 -18.48 17.78
C LEU A 61 7.36 -18.39 18.63
N ARG A 62 7.60 -17.24 19.26
CA ARG A 62 8.76 -17.08 20.16
C ARG A 62 8.67 -18.00 21.37
N SER A 63 7.50 -18.13 21.98
CA SER A 63 7.28 -19.07 23.09
C SER A 63 7.51 -20.51 22.63
N ALA A 64 6.90 -20.92 21.52
CA ALA A 64 7.05 -22.27 20.98
C ALA A 64 8.52 -22.59 20.63
N LEU A 65 9.28 -21.61 20.13
CA LEU A 65 10.71 -21.76 19.89
C LEU A 65 11.50 -21.93 21.20
N GLN A 66 11.19 -21.16 22.24
CA GLN A 66 11.84 -21.28 23.54
C GLN A 66 11.58 -22.66 24.18
N ASP A 67 10.34 -23.14 24.11
CA ASP A 67 9.96 -24.45 24.63
C ASP A 67 10.66 -25.58 23.84
N ALA A 68 10.69 -25.48 22.51
CA ALA A 68 11.39 -26.44 21.66
C ALA A 68 12.90 -26.52 21.93
N VAL A 69 13.53 -25.37 22.21
CA VAL A 69 14.95 -25.30 22.61
C VAL A 69 15.16 -25.91 23.99
N ALA A 70 14.28 -25.64 24.95
CA ALA A 70 14.36 -26.17 26.31
C ALA A 70 14.19 -27.71 26.35
N ASP A 71 13.28 -28.24 25.53
CA ASP A 71 12.99 -29.67 25.46
C ASP A 71 14.01 -30.47 24.61
N GLY A 72 14.97 -29.79 23.98
CA GLY A 72 15.88 -30.40 22.98
C GLY A 72 15.17 -30.91 21.73
N SER A 73 13.86 -30.63 21.60
CA SER A 73 12.99 -31.01 20.50
C SER A 73 12.94 -29.86 19.49
N ALA A 74 14.09 -29.52 18.90
CA ALA A 74 14.16 -28.56 17.79
C ALA A 74 13.64 -29.17 16.48
N GLY A 75 12.52 -29.89 16.53
CA GLY A 75 11.88 -30.48 15.36
C GLY A 75 11.12 -29.41 14.56
N ASP A 76 11.55 -29.19 13.32
CA ASP A 76 10.95 -28.25 12.35
C ASP A 76 9.41 -28.42 12.24
N ASP A 77 8.90 -29.64 12.41
CA ASP A 77 7.47 -29.95 12.34
C ASP A 77 6.61 -29.33 13.45
N ARG A 78 7.16 -29.04 14.64
CA ARG A 78 6.39 -28.37 15.72
C ARG A 78 6.25 -26.86 15.48
N LEU A 79 7.23 -26.24 14.84
CA LEU A 79 7.25 -24.80 14.58
C LEU A 79 6.54 -24.42 13.28
N ARG A 80 6.50 -25.35 12.31
CA ARG A 80 5.82 -25.21 11.02
C ARG A 80 4.43 -24.57 11.07
N PRO A 81 3.46 -25.00 11.92
CA PRO A 81 2.14 -24.37 11.95
C PRO A 81 2.21 -22.89 12.39
N TYR A 82 3.07 -22.55 13.35
CA TYR A 82 3.25 -21.17 13.81
C TYR A 82 3.92 -20.28 12.75
N ILE A 83 4.90 -20.83 12.01
CA ILE A 83 5.55 -20.14 10.90
C ILE A 83 4.54 -19.89 9.77
N ALA A 84 3.76 -20.89 9.39
CA ALA A 84 2.75 -20.77 8.34
C ALA A 84 1.69 -19.72 8.69
N GLU A 85 1.21 -19.72 9.95
CA GLU A 85 0.27 -18.72 10.42
C GLU A 85 0.88 -17.31 10.42
N LEU A 86 2.15 -17.16 10.83
CA LEU A 86 2.84 -15.87 10.77
C LEU A 86 2.94 -15.35 9.32
N MET A 87 3.38 -16.21 8.38
CA MET A 87 3.45 -15.84 6.97
C MET A 87 2.09 -15.43 6.40
N ARG A 88 1.02 -16.15 6.77
CA ARG A 88 -0.34 -15.84 6.36
C ARG A 88 -0.77 -14.45 6.85
N VAL A 89 -0.53 -14.16 8.12
CA VAL A 89 -0.89 -12.87 8.74
C VAL A 89 -0.06 -11.72 8.16
N GLU A 90 1.24 -11.91 7.94
CA GLU A 90 2.10 -10.88 7.33
C GLU A 90 1.71 -10.58 5.89
N GLN A 91 1.35 -11.62 5.11
CA GLN A 91 0.85 -11.44 3.75
C GLN A 91 -0.50 -10.70 3.74
N GLN A 92 -1.37 -11.00 4.71
CA GLN A 92 -2.65 -10.30 4.88
C GLN A 92 -2.43 -8.82 5.24
N GLU A 93 -1.56 -8.53 6.22
CA GLU A 93 -1.22 -7.16 6.63
C GLU A 93 -0.69 -6.35 5.43
N ARG A 94 0.20 -6.94 4.64
CA ARG A 94 0.73 -6.32 3.42
C ARG A 94 -0.37 -6.04 2.39
N SER A 95 -1.22 -7.03 2.10
CA SER A 95 -2.29 -6.87 1.12
C SER A 95 -3.31 -5.81 1.53
N GLN A 96 -3.62 -5.71 2.82
CA GLN A 96 -4.54 -4.70 3.34
C GLN A 96 -3.93 -3.29 3.25
N ALA A 97 -2.63 -3.15 3.59
CA ALA A 97 -1.94 -1.87 3.46
C ALA A 97 -1.88 -1.40 2.00
N GLU A 98 -1.56 -2.31 1.06
CA GLU A 98 -1.54 -2.01 -0.38
C GLU A 98 -2.94 -1.56 -0.88
N ALA A 99 -4.01 -2.26 -0.49
CA ALA A 99 -5.38 -1.90 -0.87
C ALA A 99 -5.80 -0.53 -0.31
N LEU A 100 -5.38 -0.21 0.92
CA LEU A 100 -5.66 1.08 1.54
C LEU A 100 -4.92 2.22 0.82
N TRP A 101 -3.67 1.98 0.41
CA TRP A 101 -2.92 2.97 -0.38
C TRP A 101 -3.54 3.22 -1.76
N ASP A 102 -3.98 2.18 -2.44
CA ASP A 102 -4.67 2.30 -3.73
C ASP A 102 -5.99 3.08 -3.57
N LEU A 103 -6.71 2.87 -2.47
CA LEU A 103 -7.93 3.62 -2.16
C LEU A 103 -7.66 5.11 -1.91
N LEU A 104 -6.57 5.45 -1.22
CA LEU A 104 -6.12 6.83 -1.05
C LEU A 104 -5.72 7.48 -2.38
N ASP A 105 -5.14 6.71 -3.31
CA ASP A 105 -4.82 7.18 -4.65
C ASP A 105 -6.08 7.42 -5.50
N VAL A 106 -7.11 6.56 -5.38
CA VAL A 106 -8.41 6.77 -6.04
C VAL A 106 -9.09 8.04 -5.55
N ARG A 107 -9.03 8.32 -4.24
CA ARG A 107 -9.57 9.58 -3.69
C ARG A 107 -8.94 10.81 -4.36
N LEU A 108 -7.63 10.80 -4.61
CA LEU A 108 -6.97 11.91 -5.30
C LEU A 108 -7.52 12.14 -6.71
N LEU A 109 -8.02 11.10 -7.38
CA LEU A 109 -8.67 11.22 -8.69
C LEU A 109 -10.07 11.84 -8.57
N LEU A 110 -10.77 11.58 -7.47
CA LEU A 110 -12.10 12.13 -7.20
C LEU A 110 -12.04 13.60 -6.76
N ASP A 111 -11.00 14.00 -6.03
CA ASP A 111 -10.75 15.39 -5.60
C ASP A 111 -10.28 16.31 -6.75
N GLN A 112 -10.02 15.78 -7.96
CA GLN A 112 -9.72 16.63 -9.11
C GLN A 112 -10.99 17.37 -9.59
N PRO A 113 -10.99 18.72 -9.62
CA PRO A 113 -12.14 19.50 -10.03
C PRO A 113 -12.55 19.12 -11.45
N ALA A 114 -13.86 18.98 -11.69
CA ALA A 114 -14.41 18.68 -13.01
C ALA A 114 -13.99 19.70 -14.08
N ALA A 115 -13.55 20.90 -13.69
CA ALA A 115 -13.01 21.94 -14.58
C ALA A 115 -11.59 21.63 -15.13
N ALA A 116 -10.85 20.69 -14.52
CA ALA A 116 -9.61 20.15 -15.12
C ALA A 116 -9.92 19.03 -16.15
N ARG A 117 -11.19 18.68 -16.33
CA ARG A 117 -11.63 17.72 -17.34
C ARG A 117 -12.08 18.50 -18.58
N LEU A 118 -11.15 18.68 -19.55
CA LEU A 118 -11.32 18.61 -21.03
C LEU A 118 -10.44 19.65 -21.82
N PRO A 119 -9.95 19.36 -23.08
CA PRO A 119 -10.54 18.47 -24.09
C PRO A 119 -9.69 17.35 -24.77
N LEU A 120 -10.35 16.20 -24.94
CA LEU A 120 -10.65 15.46 -26.20
C LEU A 120 -9.53 14.95 -27.14
N SER A 121 -8.72 13.98 -26.71
CA SER A 121 -8.21 12.96 -27.66
C SER A 121 -8.10 11.53 -27.08
N GLN A 122 -8.43 11.31 -25.81
CA GLN A 122 -8.33 9.99 -25.19
C GLN A 122 -9.52 9.74 -24.26
N GLN A 123 -10.69 9.52 -24.87
CA GLN A 123 -11.84 8.92 -24.19
C GLN A 123 -11.53 7.45 -23.78
N PRO A 124 -12.29 6.87 -22.85
CA PRO A 124 -11.91 5.69 -22.08
C PRO A 124 -11.88 4.43 -22.96
N GLY A 125 -10.92 3.55 -22.72
CA GLY A 125 -10.93 2.22 -23.33
C GLY A 125 -9.60 1.70 -23.89
N ARG A 126 -8.50 2.45 -23.84
CA ARG A 126 -7.18 1.82 -23.95
C ARG A 126 -6.72 1.42 -22.56
N ALA A 127 -6.89 0.15 -22.23
CA ALA A 127 -6.01 -0.47 -21.26
C ALA A 127 -4.59 -0.19 -21.74
N LEU A 128 -3.87 0.72 -21.09
CA LEU A 128 -2.44 0.90 -21.32
C LEU A 128 -1.81 -0.48 -21.13
N ASN A 129 -1.34 -1.08 -22.22
CA ASN A 129 -0.69 -2.38 -22.16
C ASN A 129 0.54 -2.24 -21.25
N ASP A 130 0.95 -3.32 -20.60
CA ASP A 130 2.12 -3.28 -19.70
C ASP A 130 3.37 -2.73 -20.40
N GLN A 131 3.50 -2.96 -21.70
CA GLN A 131 4.57 -2.39 -22.52
C GLN A 131 4.54 -0.85 -22.57
N ASP A 132 3.36 -0.25 -22.79
CA ASP A 132 3.21 1.22 -22.90
C ASP A 132 3.54 1.93 -21.59
N VAL A 133 3.12 1.33 -20.46
CA VAL A 133 3.44 1.81 -19.12
C VAL A 133 4.95 1.73 -18.87
N THR A 134 5.58 0.64 -19.30
CA THR A 134 7.01 0.41 -19.10
C THR A 134 7.84 1.40 -19.93
N ASP A 135 7.46 1.65 -21.19
CA ASP A 135 8.15 2.61 -22.05
C ASP A 135 7.95 4.07 -21.61
N ALA A 136 6.76 4.41 -21.10
CA ALA A 136 6.53 5.71 -20.48
C ALA A 136 7.35 5.88 -19.19
N ALA A 137 7.42 4.83 -18.36
CA ALA A 137 8.21 4.83 -17.14
C ALA A 137 9.71 4.90 -17.41
N ARG A 138 10.22 4.26 -18.47
CA ARG A 138 11.61 4.35 -18.90
C ARG A 138 11.98 5.78 -19.32
N ARG A 139 11.11 6.44 -20.10
CA ARG A 139 11.27 7.85 -20.49
C ARG A 139 11.22 8.79 -19.29
N ALA A 140 10.30 8.56 -18.35
CA ALA A 140 10.21 9.35 -17.12
C ALA A 140 11.46 9.15 -16.23
N ALA A 141 11.93 7.91 -16.10
CA ALA A 141 13.11 7.55 -15.34
C ALA A 141 14.41 8.18 -15.86
N ALA A 142 14.53 8.36 -17.18
CA ALA A 142 15.69 9.01 -17.79
C ALA A 142 15.84 10.48 -17.36
N CYS A 143 14.73 11.16 -17.06
CA CYS A 143 14.73 12.55 -16.61
C CYS A 143 14.90 12.70 -15.08
N LEU A 144 14.93 11.59 -14.33
CA LEU A 144 15.00 11.63 -12.87
C LEU A 144 16.45 11.50 -12.36
N PRO A 145 16.91 12.41 -11.49
CA PRO A 145 18.26 12.33 -10.92
C PRO A 145 18.45 11.10 -10.01
N ARG A 146 17.37 10.60 -9.39
CA ARG A 146 17.37 9.36 -8.61
C ARG A 146 16.09 8.58 -8.87
N LEU A 147 16.21 7.26 -9.07
CA LEU A 147 15.07 6.38 -9.29
C LEU A 147 14.39 6.01 -7.96
N THR A 148 13.62 6.94 -7.43
CA THR A 148 12.78 6.73 -6.24
C THR A 148 11.35 6.41 -6.65
N ARG A 149 10.63 5.72 -5.77
CA ARG A 149 9.23 5.36 -6.01
C ARG A 149 8.34 6.58 -6.16
N ASP A 150 8.52 7.57 -5.28
CA ASP A 150 7.74 8.79 -5.32
C ASP A 150 8.10 9.67 -6.51
N GLY A 151 9.38 9.73 -6.89
CA GLY A 151 9.84 10.45 -8.08
C GLY A 151 9.28 9.85 -9.37
N LEU A 152 9.32 8.52 -9.52
CA LEU A 152 8.74 7.84 -10.68
C LEU A 152 7.21 8.00 -10.72
N ARG A 153 6.55 7.89 -9.56
CA ARG A 153 5.11 8.12 -9.46
C ARG A 153 4.72 9.53 -9.90
N GLN A 154 5.45 10.54 -9.44
CA GLN A 154 5.18 11.93 -9.80
C GLN A 154 5.42 12.17 -11.30
N ALA A 155 6.54 11.71 -11.84
CA ALA A 155 6.87 11.90 -13.25
C ALA A 155 5.89 11.21 -14.22
N LEU A 156 5.27 10.09 -13.80
CA LEU A 156 4.18 9.45 -14.54
C LEU A 156 2.87 10.25 -14.43
N ARG A 157 2.56 10.80 -13.26
CA ARG A 157 1.38 11.66 -13.04
C ARG A 157 1.43 12.95 -13.84
N ASP A 158 2.60 13.58 -13.94
CA ASP A 158 2.81 14.79 -14.75
C ASP A 158 2.52 14.55 -16.25
N ARG A 159 2.49 13.29 -16.67
CA ARG A 159 2.17 12.83 -18.02
C ARG A 159 0.76 12.22 -18.15
N GLY A 160 -0.07 12.35 -17.10
CA GLY A 160 -1.43 11.80 -17.07
C GLY A 160 -1.50 10.28 -16.90
N ILE A 161 -0.41 9.61 -16.55
CA ILE A 161 -0.36 8.15 -16.40
C ILE A 161 -0.56 7.78 -14.93
N HIS A 162 -1.67 7.11 -14.66
CA HIS A 162 -2.02 6.60 -13.33
C HIS A 162 -1.89 5.08 -13.31
N ILE A 163 -1.04 4.56 -12.41
CA ILE A 163 -0.84 3.12 -12.24
C ILE A 163 -0.94 2.73 -10.77
N SER A 164 -1.41 1.51 -10.51
CA SER A 164 -1.52 0.96 -9.16
C SER A 164 -0.16 0.81 -8.49
N ASN A 165 -0.14 0.77 -7.16
CA ASN A 165 1.10 0.64 -6.40
C ASN A 165 1.84 -0.67 -6.68
N ARG A 166 1.10 -1.76 -6.89
CA ARG A 166 1.66 -3.05 -7.31
C ARG A 166 2.38 -2.94 -8.65
N ARG A 167 1.74 -2.31 -9.64
CA ARG A 167 2.27 -2.14 -10.99
C ARG A 167 3.46 -1.18 -11.01
N LEU A 168 3.40 -0.08 -10.26
CA LEU A 168 4.53 0.82 -10.03
C LEU A 168 5.73 0.08 -9.40
N GLY A 169 5.45 -0.80 -8.43
CA GLY A 169 6.49 -1.63 -7.80
C GLY A 169 7.20 -2.56 -8.80
N ALA A 170 6.44 -3.25 -9.63
CA ALA A 170 6.98 -4.13 -10.67
C ALA A 170 7.82 -3.36 -11.70
N VAL A 171 7.30 -2.25 -12.23
CA VAL A 171 8.01 -1.39 -13.20
C VAL A 171 9.28 -0.82 -12.59
N LEU A 172 9.25 -0.41 -11.32
CA LEU A 172 10.41 0.15 -10.64
C LEU A 172 11.49 -0.90 -10.36
N GLN A 173 11.11 -2.16 -10.08
CA GLN A 173 12.07 -3.26 -10.00
C GLN A 173 12.70 -3.56 -11.37
N GLN A 174 11.90 -3.59 -12.44
CA GLN A 174 12.38 -3.79 -13.79
C GLN A 174 13.37 -2.70 -14.23
N LEU A 175 13.03 -1.42 -14.01
CA LEU A 175 13.92 -0.30 -14.34
C LEU A 175 15.24 -0.32 -13.55
N ARG A 176 15.23 -0.83 -12.31
CA ARG A 176 16.47 -1.00 -11.54
C ARG A 176 17.35 -2.09 -12.12
N ALA A 177 16.76 -3.23 -12.51
CA ALA A 177 17.47 -4.33 -13.14
C ALA A 177 18.07 -3.93 -14.50
N GLU A 178 17.38 -3.10 -15.28
CA GLU A 178 17.89 -2.55 -16.54
C GLU A 178 19.10 -1.61 -16.34
N ARG A 179 19.15 -0.85 -15.23
CA ARG A 179 20.21 0.12 -14.95
C ARG A 179 21.50 -0.48 -14.36
N THR A 180 21.45 -1.75 -13.96
CA THR A 180 22.61 -2.48 -13.40
C THR A 180 23.32 -3.36 -14.44
N ARG A 181 22.79 -3.42 -15.67
CA ARG A 181 23.45 -4.00 -16.84
C ARG A 181 24.19 -2.94 -17.62
#